data_AF-A0A3S4ZMZ2-F1
#
_entry.id   AF-A0A3S4ZMZ2-F1
#
_cell.length_a   1.000
_cell.length_b   1.000
_cell.length_c   1.000
_cell.angle_alpha   90.00
_cell.angle_beta   90.00
_cell.angle_gamma   90.00
#
_symmetry.space_group_name_H-M   'P 1'
#
loop_
_entity.id
_entity.type
_entity.pdbx_description
1 polymer ?
#
loop_
_entity_poly.entity_id
_entity_poly.type
_entity_poly.pdbx_seq_one_letter_code
_entity_poly.pdbx_strand_id
1 'polypeptide(L)'
;MPADGLEAVELVGKAEPDNEYQYYKPKRSSSLKSARTPPDTPARKAVRFADVFGLDLTTVKTVFDHDAPPKIPASAMQDLRLDSDLSLSSIGAKHYRLCFAQPGASPSFMTRVLAQTVSLESADIDQTRNMLTGTVRVKSFGFEKHIFIRITFNNWQTHSETSAAYVQGSHDGMTDRFSFSIVFPVCMVAGEQAQFAIRYETHTGLLFWDNNYGQNYVVTCYAKHTDMGGDGSWIHYI
;
A
#
# COMPACT_ATOMS: atom_id res chain seq x y z
N MET A 1 24.80 -29.57 80.27
CA MET A 1 23.72 -30.58 80.32
C MET A 1 22.41 -29.82 80.46
N PRO A 2 21.39 -29.98 79.59
CA PRO A 2 21.35 -30.50 78.20
C PRO A 2 21.31 -29.30 77.20
N ALA A 3 21.70 -29.38 75.92
CA ALA A 3 21.41 -30.29 74.80
C ALA A 3 20.01 -30.10 74.20
N ASP A 4 19.94 -29.34 73.10
CA ASP A 4 19.07 -29.66 71.96
C ASP A 4 19.79 -29.24 70.68
N GLY A 5 19.91 -30.22 69.78
CA GLY A 5 20.75 -30.19 68.59
C GLY A 5 20.09 -29.46 67.43
N LEU A 6 20.87 -28.60 66.78
CA LEU A 6 20.60 -28.12 65.43
C LEU A 6 21.46 -28.93 64.47
N GLU A 7 20.79 -29.72 63.65
CA GLU A 7 21.38 -30.49 62.54
C GLU A 7 21.98 -29.51 61.53
N ALA A 8 23.29 -29.59 61.34
CA ALA A 8 24.00 -28.86 60.31
C ALA A 8 23.76 -29.57 58.97
N VAL A 9 22.96 -28.93 58.10
CA VAL A 9 22.85 -29.35 56.70
C VAL A 9 23.96 -28.66 55.92
N GLU A 10 25.00 -29.43 55.63
CA GLU A 10 26.14 -29.06 54.81
C GLU A 10 25.69 -28.97 53.34
N LEU A 11 25.34 -27.76 52.88
CA LEU A 11 25.07 -27.52 51.46
C LEU A 11 26.35 -27.04 50.77
N VAL A 12 27.01 -28.04 50.19
CA VAL A 12 28.15 -27.95 49.27
C VAL A 12 27.92 -26.84 48.25
N GLY A 13 28.76 -25.81 48.30
CA GLY A 13 28.91 -24.85 47.23
C GLY A 13 29.43 -25.53 45.97
N LYS A 14 28.64 -25.48 44.91
CA LYS A 14 29.11 -25.76 43.56
C LYS A 14 28.78 -24.54 42.70
N ALA A 15 29.83 -23.79 42.36
CA ALA A 15 29.78 -22.82 41.29
C ALA A 15 29.53 -23.58 39.98
N GLU A 16 28.37 -23.35 39.35
CA GLU A 16 28.12 -23.79 37.98
C GLU A 16 28.58 -22.66 37.03
N PRO A 17 29.57 -22.91 36.16
CA PRO A 17 29.76 -22.09 34.97
C PRO A 17 28.86 -22.61 33.85
N ASP A 18 28.77 -21.79 32.80
CA ASP A 18 28.37 -22.15 31.45
C ASP A 18 26.89 -21.94 31.08
N ASN A 19 26.63 -20.66 30.79
CA ASN A 19 25.68 -20.20 29.80
C ASN A 19 26.05 -20.79 28.42
N GLU A 20 25.74 -22.06 28.18
CA GLU A 20 25.92 -22.70 26.88
C GLU A 20 24.78 -22.26 25.96
N TYR A 21 25.03 -21.20 25.18
CA TYR A 21 24.29 -20.97 23.94
C TYR A 21 24.32 -22.27 23.16
N GLN A 22 23.20 -22.98 23.12
CA GLN A 22 23.09 -24.20 22.34
C GLN A 22 23.11 -23.80 20.87
N TYR A 23 24.34 -23.66 20.36
CA TYR A 23 24.65 -23.51 18.96
C TYR A 23 23.99 -24.71 18.31
N TYR A 24 22.90 -24.48 17.58
CA TYR A 24 22.37 -25.46 16.65
C TYR A 24 23.52 -25.77 15.70
N LYS A 25 24.28 -26.83 15.98
CA LYS A 25 25.28 -27.35 15.05
C LYS A 25 24.50 -27.66 13.79
N PRO A 26 24.72 -26.93 12.69
CA PRO A 26 23.98 -27.19 11.46
C PRO A 26 24.32 -28.62 11.07
N LYS A 27 23.30 -29.49 11.14
CA LYS A 27 23.42 -30.87 10.71
C LYS A 27 23.75 -30.79 9.23
N ARG A 28 24.94 -31.26 8.82
CA ARG A 28 25.33 -31.27 7.40
C ARG A 28 24.20 -31.91 6.61
N SER A 29 23.62 -31.16 5.68
CA SER A 29 22.61 -31.67 4.76
C SER A 29 23.23 -32.83 3.99
N SER A 30 22.69 -34.02 4.17
CA SER A 30 23.02 -35.14 3.30
C SER A 30 22.49 -34.78 1.91
N SER A 31 23.38 -34.75 0.92
CA SER A 31 22.99 -34.56 -0.48
C SER A 31 21.82 -35.49 -0.83
N LEU A 32 20.75 -34.93 -1.40
CA LEU A 32 19.59 -35.70 -1.82
C LEU A 32 20.02 -36.72 -2.88
N LYS A 33 19.52 -37.96 -2.77
CA LYS A 33 19.78 -39.00 -3.77
C LYS A 33 19.25 -38.51 -5.13
N SER A 34 20.04 -38.71 -6.19
CA SER A 34 19.66 -38.34 -7.56
C SER A 34 18.28 -38.92 -7.90
N ALA A 35 17.32 -38.05 -8.21
CA ALA A 35 16.05 -38.48 -8.80
C ALA A 35 16.35 -39.15 -10.15
N ARG A 36 15.70 -40.29 -10.41
CA ARG A 36 15.67 -40.90 -11.75
C ARG A 36 14.57 -40.20 -12.54
N THR A 37 14.84 -39.94 -13.81
CA THR A 37 13.81 -39.49 -14.76
C THR A 37 12.69 -40.54 -14.87
N PRO A 38 11.44 -40.13 -15.19
CA PRO A 38 10.37 -41.06 -15.53
C PRO A 38 10.80 -42.03 -16.65
N PRO A 39 10.20 -43.23 -16.76
CA PRO A 39 10.75 -44.36 -17.52
C PRO A 39 11.02 -44.13 -19.01
N ASP A 40 10.57 -43.02 -19.60
CA ASP A 40 10.50 -42.83 -21.05
C ASP A 40 11.31 -41.61 -21.58
N THR A 41 12.32 -41.16 -20.83
CA THR A 41 13.23 -40.09 -21.30
C THR A 41 14.69 -40.57 -21.36
N PRO A 42 15.35 -40.56 -22.54
CA PRO A 42 16.73 -40.98 -22.70
C PRO A 42 17.68 -39.86 -22.29
N ALA A 43 17.77 -39.57 -20.99
CA ALA A 43 18.79 -38.67 -20.46
C ALA A 43 19.21 -39.06 -19.04
N ARG A 44 20.50 -39.37 -18.86
CA ARG A 44 21.12 -39.68 -17.55
C ARG A 44 21.40 -38.45 -16.67
N LYS A 45 21.07 -37.24 -17.14
CA LYS A 45 21.38 -35.98 -16.46
C LYS A 45 20.10 -35.20 -16.22
N ALA A 46 19.82 -34.90 -14.96
CA ALA A 46 18.72 -34.03 -14.55
C ALA A 46 19.29 -32.71 -14.03
N VAL A 47 18.70 -31.60 -14.45
CA VAL A 47 19.00 -30.26 -13.92
C VAL A 47 17.98 -29.97 -12.82
N ARG A 48 18.46 -29.54 -11.65
CA ARG A 48 17.61 -29.04 -10.56
C ARG A 48 18.05 -27.64 -10.18
N PHE A 49 17.09 -26.83 -9.77
CA PHE A 49 17.35 -25.51 -9.21
C PHE A 49 17.44 -25.63 -7.70
N ALA A 50 18.53 -25.12 -7.14
CA ALA A 50 18.82 -25.19 -5.72
C ALA A 50 19.30 -23.83 -5.20
N ASP A 51 19.17 -23.60 -3.89
CA ASP A 51 19.71 -22.42 -3.23
C ASP A 51 21.26 -22.44 -3.15
N VAL A 52 21.84 -21.40 -2.56
CA VAL A 52 23.30 -21.26 -2.35
C VAL A 52 23.90 -22.43 -1.55
N PHE A 53 23.07 -23.15 -0.77
CA PHE A 53 23.45 -24.30 0.03
C PHE A 53 23.14 -25.66 -0.66
N GLY A 54 22.66 -25.65 -1.92
CA GLY A 54 22.37 -26.83 -2.70
C GLY A 54 21.06 -27.56 -2.33
N LEU A 55 20.18 -26.90 -1.57
CA LEU A 55 18.86 -27.40 -1.19
C LEU A 55 17.79 -26.96 -2.21
N ASP A 56 16.71 -27.72 -2.34
CA ASP A 56 15.64 -27.38 -3.28
C ASP A 56 14.99 -26.04 -2.90
N LEU A 57 14.81 -25.16 -3.88
CA LEU A 57 14.30 -23.79 -3.68
C LEU A 57 12.89 -23.74 -3.08
N THR A 58 12.10 -24.79 -3.26
CA THR A 58 10.69 -24.81 -2.83
C THR A 58 10.29 -26.21 -2.37
N THR A 59 9.72 -26.30 -1.17
CA THR A 59 9.00 -27.50 -0.71
C THR A 59 7.51 -27.18 -0.72
N VAL A 60 6.74 -27.81 -1.61
CA VAL A 60 5.28 -27.66 -1.65
C VAL A 60 4.68 -28.67 -0.68
N LYS A 61 4.08 -28.20 0.41
CA LYS A 61 3.21 -29.00 1.27
C LYS A 61 1.78 -28.55 1.06
N THR A 62 0.96 -29.41 0.48
CA THR A 62 -0.49 -29.21 0.40
C THR A 62 -1.10 -29.52 1.75
N VAL A 63 -1.55 -28.49 2.45
CA VAL A 63 -2.28 -28.61 3.71
C VAL A 63 -3.76 -28.37 3.41
N PHE A 64 -4.52 -29.45 3.29
CA PHE A 64 -5.99 -29.41 3.16
C PHE A 64 -6.62 -29.96 4.43
N ASP A 65 -6.35 -29.30 5.55
CA ASP A 65 -7.07 -29.54 6.79
C ASP A 65 -7.76 -28.23 7.18
N HIS A 66 -9.09 -28.20 7.00
CA HIS A 66 -9.91 -27.02 7.31
C HIS A 66 -10.12 -26.85 8.82
N ASP A 67 -9.97 -27.94 9.60
CA ASP A 67 -10.24 -27.94 11.04
C ASP A 67 -8.96 -27.70 11.87
N ALA A 68 -7.77 -27.85 11.27
CA ALA A 68 -6.48 -27.59 11.91
C ALA A 68 -5.53 -26.80 10.99
N PRO A 69 -5.69 -25.46 10.88
CA PRO A 69 -4.82 -24.63 10.07
C PRO A 69 -3.37 -24.71 10.57
N PRO A 70 -2.37 -24.69 9.65
CA PRO A 70 -0.98 -24.75 10.03
C PRO A 70 -0.57 -23.50 10.80
N LYS A 71 0.14 -23.70 11.92
CA LYS A 71 0.68 -22.60 12.71
C LYS A 71 1.83 -21.94 11.95
N ILE A 72 1.61 -20.71 11.48
CA ILE A 72 2.63 -19.92 10.79
C ILE A 72 3.60 -19.38 11.84
N PRO A 73 4.90 -19.71 11.77
CA PRO A 73 5.89 -19.20 12.72
C PRO A 73 6.08 -17.69 12.55
N ALA A 74 6.29 -16.97 13.66
CA ALA A 74 6.43 -15.50 13.66
C ALA A 74 7.57 -15.00 12.73
N SER A 75 8.63 -15.81 12.56
CA SER A 75 9.72 -15.51 11.63
C SER A 75 9.28 -15.41 10.17
N ALA A 76 8.23 -16.15 9.76
CA ALA A 76 7.66 -16.05 8.41
C ALA A 76 6.92 -14.72 8.18
N MET A 77 6.56 -14.01 9.25
CA MET A 77 5.94 -12.69 9.21
C MET A 77 6.96 -11.55 9.39
N GLN A 78 8.23 -11.85 9.67
CA GLN A 78 9.20 -10.85 10.06
C GLN A 78 9.68 -9.96 8.90
N ASP A 79 9.66 -10.50 7.68
CA ASP A 79 9.97 -9.77 6.43
C ASP A 79 8.74 -9.05 5.85
N LEU A 80 7.54 -9.39 6.34
CA LEU A 80 6.34 -8.62 6.07
C LEU A 80 6.39 -7.37 6.95
N ARG A 81 6.96 -6.28 6.41
CA ARG A 81 6.84 -4.92 6.99
C ARG A 81 5.40 -4.43 6.89
N LEU A 82 4.55 -5.04 7.68
CA LEU A 82 3.20 -4.63 7.97
C LEU A 82 3.29 -3.80 9.25
N ASP A 83 3.70 -2.53 9.13
CA ASP A 83 3.37 -1.47 10.11
C ASP A 83 1.84 -1.18 10.04
N SER A 84 1.03 -2.23 9.99
CA SER A 84 -0.34 -2.21 9.48
C SER A 84 -1.41 -2.47 10.52
N ASP A 85 -1.08 -2.39 11.81
CA ASP A 85 -2.10 -2.28 12.86
C ASP A 85 -2.50 -0.81 13.10
N LEU A 86 -1.62 0.14 12.75
CA LEU A 86 -1.97 1.55 12.60
C LEU A 86 -2.62 1.86 11.25
N SER A 87 -2.32 1.07 10.19
CA SER A 87 -2.79 1.40 8.84
C SER A 87 -4.26 1.01 8.59
N LEU A 88 -4.73 -0.16 9.02
CA LEU A 88 -6.11 -0.58 8.78
C LEU A 88 -7.12 0.13 9.69
N SER A 89 -6.76 0.38 10.95
CA SER A 89 -7.56 1.18 11.89
C SER A 89 -7.61 2.66 11.48
N SER A 90 -6.49 3.22 10.96
CA SER A 90 -6.45 4.58 10.41
C SER A 90 -7.18 4.74 9.08
N ILE A 91 -7.23 3.72 8.22
CA ILE A 91 -8.00 3.78 6.96
C ILE A 91 -9.49 3.95 7.26
N GLY A 92 -9.99 3.35 8.35
CA GLY A 92 -11.35 3.56 8.84
C GLY A 92 -11.60 4.91 9.52
N ALA A 93 -10.56 5.65 9.92
CA ALA A 93 -10.66 6.86 10.74
C ALA A 93 -10.57 8.18 9.96
N LYS A 94 -10.37 8.13 8.64
CA LYS A 94 -10.23 9.32 7.79
C LYS A 94 -11.34 9.34 6.74
N HIS A 95 -11.81 10.53 6.41
CA HIS A 95 -12.60 10.76 5.22
C HIS A 95 -12.07 11.98 4.48
N TYR A 96 -12.03 11.93 3.16
CA TYR A 96 -11.53 13.03 2.33
C TYR A 96 -12.68 13.69 1.59
N ARG A 97 -12.59 15.00 1.38
CA ARG A 97 -13.62 15.77 0.67
C ARG A 97 -13.00 16.67 -0.38
N LEU A 98 -13.60 16.67 -1.57
CA LEU A 98 -13.30 17.65 -2.61
C LEU A 98 -13.85 19.02 -2.19
N CYS A 99 -12.98 20.02 -2.19
CA CYS A 99 -13.32 21.39 -1.78
C CYS A 99 -13.50 22.33 -2.99
N PHE A 100 -14.06 21.80 -4.08
CA PHE A 100 -14.32 22.53 -5.31
C PHE A 100 -15.56 21.98 -6.03
N ALA A 101 -16.18 22.80 -6.87
CA ALA A 101 -17.27 22.36 -7.73
C ALA A 101 -16.70 21.56 -8.92
N GLN A 102 -17.39 20.49 -9.32
CA GLN A 102 -17.01 19.67 -10.47
C GLN A 102 -17.04 20.52 -11.75
N PRO A 103 -15.89 20.79 -12.41
CA PRO A 103 -15.89 21.73 -13.52
C PRO A 103 -16.70 21.23 -14.73
N GLY A 104 -16.75 19.92 -14.95
CA GLY A 104 -17.55 19.28 -16.01
C GLY A 104 -19.06 19.42 -15.85
N ALA A 105 -19.55 19.77 -14.65
CA ALA A 105 -20.96 20.06 -14.42
C ALA A 105 -21.36 21.49 -14.86
N SER A 106 -20.39 22.35 -15.17
CA SER A 106 -20.65 23.71 -15.66
C SER A 106 -21.10 23.69 -17.13
N PRO A 107 -22.14 24.45 -17.51
CA PRO A 107 -22.58 24.53 -18.91
C PRO A 107 -21.52 25.15 -19.84
N SER A 108 -20.59 25.95 -19.30
CA SER A 108 -19.49 26.56 -20.06
C SER A 108 -18.19 25.73 -20.03
N PHE A 109 -18.24 24.48 -19.58
CA PHE A 109 -17.06 23.64 -19.42
C PHE A 109 -16.26 23.47 -20.71
N MET A 110 -16.92 23.13 -21.83
CA MET A 110 -16.23 22.94 -23.10
C MET A 110 -15.59 24.24 -23.61
N THR A 111 -16.23 25.39 -23.40
CA THR A 111 -15.64 26.70 -23.73
C THR A 111 -14.35 26.93 -22.95
N ARG A 112 -14.33 26.59 -21.65
CA ARG A 112 -13.11 26.64 -20.82
C ARG A 112 -12.02 25.71 -21.37
N VAL A 113 -12.34 24.46 -21.69
CA VAL A 113 -11.38 23.49 -22.24
C VAL A 113 -10.76 24.00 -23.54
N LEU A 114 -11.57 24.56 -24.45
CA LEU A 114 -11.07 25.06 -25.73
C LEU A 114 -10.20 26.32 -25.60
N ALA A 115 -10.47 27.14 -24.58
CA ALA A 115 -9.70 28.36 -24.28
C ALA A 115 -8.41 28.08 -23.51
N GLN A 116 -8.46 27.22 -22.49
CA GLN A 116 -7.33 26.92 -21.59
C GLN A 116 -6.55 25.66 -22.01
N THR A 117 -7.03 24.94 -23.02
CA THR A 117 -6.48 23.69 -23.59
C THR A 117 -6.51 22.45 -22.68
N VAL A 118 -6.60 22.63 -21.37
CA VAL A 118 -6.73 21.56 -20.38
C VAL A 118 -7.67 22.02 -19.28
N SER A 119 -8.54 21.13 -18.82
CA SER A 119 -9.33 21.36 -17.61
C SER A 119 -9.65 20.03 -16.92
N LEU A 120 -9.69 20.00 -15.60
CA LEU A 120 -10.32 18.89 -14.86
C LEU A 120 -11.79 18.79 -15.29
N GLU A 121 -12.27 17.61 -15.70
CA GLU A 121 -13.68 17.35 -16.00
C GLU A 121 -14.41 16.92 -14.73
N SER A 122 -13.88 15.91 -14.05
CA SER A 122 -14.45 15.41 -12.80
C SER A 122 -13.38 14.83 -11.88
N ALA A 123 -13.66 14.82 -10.58
CA ALA A 123 -12.88 14.10 -9.59
C ALA A 123 -13.80 13.38 -8.61
N ASP A 124 -13.35 12.24 -8.10
CA ASP A 124 -14.05 11.44 -7.10
C ASP A 124 -13.07 10.84 -6.09
N ILE A 125 -13.56 10.46 -4.92
CA ILE A 125 -12.73 9.90 -3.85
C ILE A 125 -13.28 8.53 -3.45
N ASP A 126 -12.48 7.50 -3.68
CA ASP A 126 -12.71 6.20 -3.06
C ASP A 126 -12.22 6.25 -1.61
N GLN A 127 -13.16 6.42 -0.67
CA GLN A 127 -12.90 6.49 0.77
C GLN A 127 -12.32 5.18 1.32
N THR A 128 -12.60 4.03 0.69
CA THR A 128 -12.12 2.73 1.17
C THR A 128 -10.64 2.52 0.82
N ARG A 129 -10.22 3.06 -0.33
CA ARG A 129 -8.85 2.98 -0.84
C ARG A 129 -8.03 4.24 -0.57
N ASN A 130 -8.60 5.25 0.08
CA ASN A 130 -8.00 6.58 0.26
C ASN A 130 -7.44 7.12 -1.06
N MET A 131 -8.23 7.03 -2.14
CA MET A 131 -7.74 7.28 -3.49
C MET A 131 -8.55 8.37 -4.16
N LEU A 132 -7.86 9.41 -4.63
CA LEU A 132 -8.38 10.40 -5.56
C LEU A 132 -8.37 9.83 -6.97
N THR A 133 -9.50 9.89 -7.65
CA THR A 133 -9.58 9.59 -9.08
C THR A 133 -10.14 10.81 -9.80
N GLY A 134 -9.87 10.92 -11.09
CA GLY A 134 -10.46 11.97 -11.89
C GLY A 134 -10.29 11.78 -13.38
N THR A 135 -11.07 12.58 -14.11
CA THR A 135 -11.01 12.68 -15.56
C THR A 135 -10.63 14.10 -15.94
N VAL A 136 -9.67 14.23 -16.85
CA VAL A 136 -9.17 15.48 -17.40
C VAL A 136 -9.61 15.56 -18.86
N ARG A 137 -10.09 16.73 -19.28
CA ARG A 137 -10.39 17.04 -20.68
C ARG A 137 -9.27 17.91 -21.26
N VAL A 138 -8.75 17.53 -22.43
CA VAL A 138 -7.73 18.30 -23.15
C VAL A 138 -8.15 18.60 -24.57
N LYS A 139 -7.78 19.78 -25.06
CA LYS A 139 -7.87 20.14 -26.48
C LYS A 139 -6.86 19.33 -27.27
N SER A 140 -7.34 18.70 -28.34
CA SER A 140 -6.52 17.84 -29.18
C SER A 140 -5.74 18.67 -30.20
N PHE A 141 -4.41 18.65 -30.10
CA PHE A 141 -3.50 19.27 -31.08
C PHE A 141 -2.77 18.25 -31.95
N GLY A 142 -2.86 16.96 -31.62
CA GLY A 142 -2.13 15.87 -32.24
C GLY A 142 -2.34 14.58 -31.46
N PHE A 143 -1.74 13.47 -31.90
CA PHE A 143 -1.93 12.18 -31.24
C PHE A 143 -1.23 12.12 -29.87
N GLU A 144 0.05 12.47 -29.82
CA GLU A 144 0.88 12.40 -28.61
C GLU A 144 0.59 13.56 -27.66
N LYS A 145 0.23 13.19 -26.42
CA LYS A 145 -0.13 14.12 -25.34
C LYS A 145 0.35 13.54 -24.02
N HIS A 146 1.00 14.36 -23.21
CA HIS A 146 1.46 13.96 -21.89
C HIS A 146 0.74 14.80 -20.84
N ILE A 147 -0.07 14.14 -20.02
CA ILE A 147 -0.88 14.79 -18.98
C ILE A 147 -0.35 14.35 -17.63
N PHE A 148 -0.04 15.31 -16.77
CA PHE A 148 0.47 15.08 -15.42
C PHE A 148 -0.35 15.82 -14.39
N ILE A 149 -0.67 15.13 -13.29
CA ILE A 149 -1.30 15.72 -12.13
C ILE A 149 -0.20 16.00 -11.14
N ARG A 150 0.07 17.29 -10.90
CA ARG A 150 1.04 17.72 -9.90
C ARG A 150 0.29 17.98 -8.59
N ILE A 151 0.69 17.27 -7.53
CA ILE A 151 0.03 17.33 -6.22
C ILE A 151 1.04 17.68 -5.12
N THR A 152 0.57 18.40 -4.10
CA THR A 152 1.31 18.76 -2.90
C THR A 152 0.45 18.52 -1.66
N PHE A 153 1.12 18.28 -0.53
CA PHE A 153 0.51 18.11 0.80
C PHE A 153 1.02 19.14 1.82
N ASN A 154 1.87 20.08 1.39
CA ASN A 154 2.59 21.01 2.27
C ASN A 154 2.74 22.40 1.63
N ASN A 155 1.66 22.92 1.05
CA ASN A 155 1.63 24.26 0.44
C ASN A 155 2.73 24.48 -0.62
N TRP A 156 2.92 23.50 -1.51
CA TRP A 156 3.86 23.55 -2.63
C TRP A 156 5.35 23.58 -2.28
N GLN A 157 5.72 23.37 -1.00
CA GLN A 157 7.13 23.20 -0.63
C GLN A 157 7.74 21.95 -1.29
N THR A 158 6.97 20.86 -1.31
CA THR A 158 7.28 19.67 -2.11
C THR A 158 6.08 19.28 -2.97
N HIS A 159 6.35 18.60 -4.08
CA HIS A 159 5.32 18.11 -4.99
C HIS A 159 5.73 16.79 -5.62
N SER A 160 4.73 16.02 -6.02
CA SER A 160 4.90 14.83 -6.86
C SER A 160 4.04 14.97 -8.12
N GLU A 161 4.41 14.23 -9.17
CA GLU A 161 3.65 14.16 -10.40
C GLU A 161 3.19 12.74 -10.66
N THR A 162 1.95 12.60 -11.14
CA THR A 162 1.38 11.32 -11.59
C THR A 162 0.88 11.49 -13.01
N SER A 163 1.27 10.59 -13.91
CA SER A 163 0.81 10.60 -15.30
C SER A 163 -0.64 10.14 -15.41
N ALA A 164 -1.42 10.79 -16.26
CA ALA A 164 -2.78 10.37 -16.59
C ALA A 164 -2.79 9.49 -17.84
N ALA A 165 -3.67 8.49 -17.86
CA ALA A 165 -3.81 7.55 -18.97
C ALA A 165 -4.91 8.00 -19.92
N TYR A 166 -4.70 7.83 -21.23
CA TYR A 166 -5.71 8.12 -22.24
C TYR A 166 -6.93 7.20 -22.08
N VAL A 167 -8.13 7.78 -22.14
CA VAL A 167 -9.38 7.02 -22.14
C VAL A 167 -9.71 6.61 -23.58
N GLN A 168 -9.73 5.30 -23.85
CA GLN A 168 -9.97 4.77 -25.19
C GLN A 168 -11.32 5.22 -25.76
N GLY A 169 -11.33 5.62 -27.03
CA GLY A 169 -12.53 6.09 -27.72
C GLY A 169 -13.09 7.43 -27.20
N SER A 170 -12.33 8.18 -26.39
CA SER A 170 -12.80 9.46 -25.85
C SER A 170 -12.69 10.65 -26.78
N HIS A 171 -11.95 10.50 -27.88
CA HIS A 171 -11.76 11.53 -28.88
C HIS A 171 -13.10 11.90 -29.54
N ASP A 172 -13.52 13.16 -29.42
CA ASP A 172 -14.78 13.67 -29.98
C ASP A 172 -14.59 14.60 -31.20
N GLY A 173 -13.40 14.58 -31.80
CA GLY A 173 -13.02 15.43 -32.93
C GLY A 173 -12.32 16.72 -32.52
N MET A 174 -12.50 17.20 -31.28
CA MET A 174 -11.83 18.41 -30.78
C MET A 174 -11.02 18.16 -29.51
N THR A 175 -11.43 17.20 -28.70
CA THR A 175 -10.89 17.01 -27.36
C THR A 175 -10.76 15.53 -27.01
N ASP A 176 -9.87 15.24 -26.06
CA ASP A 176 -9.60 13.90 -25.54
C ASP A 176 -9.84 13.87 -24.03
N ARG A 177 -10.07 12.67 -23.48
CA ARG A 177 -10.13 12.43 -22.02
C ARG A 177 -8.95 11.62 -21.54
N PHE A 178 -8.46 11.98 -20.37
CA PHE A 178 -7.42 11.27 -19.64
C PHE A 178 -7.89 10.99 -18.22
N SER A 179 -7.62 9.81 -17.68
CA SER A 179 -7.96 9.45 -16.30
C SER A 179 -6.70 9.31 -15.44
N PHE A 180 -6.83 9.64 -14.16
CA PHE A 180 -5.76 9.47 -13.19
C PHE A 180 -6.28 8.88 -11.89
N SER A 181 -5.36 8.29 -11.13
CA SER A 181 -5.60 7.83 -9.77
C SER A 181 -4.38 8.14 -8.89
N ILE A 182 -4.62 8.70 -7.71
CA ILE A 182 -3.59 9.08 -6.74
C ILE A 182 -4.04 8.58 -5.37
N VAL A 183 -3.19 7.80 -4.71
CA VAL A 183 -3.43 7.36 -3.33
C VAL A 183 -2.94 8.43 -2.37
N PHE A 184 -3.78 8.84 -1.42
CA PHE A 184 -3.39 9.77 -0.37
C PHE A 184 -2.36 9.12 0.58
N PRO A 185 -1.34 9.86 1.01
CA PRO A 185 -0.33 9.32 1.89
C PRO A 185 -0.91 9.04 3.27
N VAL A 186 -0.49 7.93 3.89
CA VAL A 186 -0.98 7.50 5.21
C VAL A 186 -0.69 8.54 6.30
N CYS A 187 0.38 9.33 6.13
CA CYS A 187 0.76 10.41 7.05
C CYS A 187 -0.16 11.62 7.01
N MET A 188 -1.03 11.79 6.00
CA MET A 188 -1.95 12.93 5.94
C MET A 188 -2.99 12.83 7.06
N VAL A 189 -3.07 13.83 7.93
CA VAL A 189 -3.97 13.81 9.11
C VAL A 189 -5.21 14.68 8.93
N ALA A 190 -6.19 14.50 9.81
CA ALA A 190 -7.40 15.32 9.82
C ALA A 190 -7.06 16.81 9.98
N GLY A 191 -7.68 17.66 9.15
CA GLY A 191 -7.40 19.09 9.06
C GLY A 191 -6.38 19.47 7.98
N GLU A 192 -5.57 18.52 7.49
CA GLU A 192 -4.63 18.79 6.41
C GLU A 192 -5.30 18.83 5.04
N GLN A 193 -4.62 19.50 4.10
CA GLN A 193 -5.10 19.69 2.75
C GLN A 193 -4.07 19.23 1.71
N ALA A 194 -4.56 18.52 0.70
CA ALA A 194 -3.85 18.28 -0.53
C ALA A 194 -4.31 19.31 -1.57
N GLN A 195 -3.38 19.79 -2.39
CA GLN A 195 -3.67 20.67 -3.52
C GLN A 195 -3.08 20.07 -4.78
N PHE A 196 -3.82 20.11 -5.89
CA PHE A 196 -3.29 19.68 -7.18
C PHE A 196 -3.63 20.63 -8.31
N ALA A 197 -2.80 20.57 -9.35
CA ALA A 197 -2.96 21.23 -10.64
C ALA A 197 -2.61 20.26 -11.76
N ILE A 198 -3.10 20.51 -12.96
CA ILE A 198 -2.91 19.64 -14.12
C ILE A 198 -1.98 20.31 -15.11
N ARG A 199 -0.97 19.58 -15.56
CA ARG A 199 -0.05 19.98 -16.61
C ARG A 199 -0.33 19.15 -17.86
N TYR A 200 -0.49 19.83 -18.99
CA TYR A 200 -0.58 19.21 -20.30
C TYR A 200 0.61 19.66 -21.15
N GLU A 201 1.38 18.69 -21.63
CA GLU A 201 2.49 18.86 -22.55
C GLU A 201 2.15 18.28 -23.91
N THR A 202 2.27 19.10 -24.96
CA THR A 202 2.06 18.68 -26.35
C THR A 202 3.30 18.02 -26.92
N HIS A 203 3.16 17.28 -28.03
CA HIS A 203 4.29 16.77 -28.80
C HIS A 203 5.33 17.83 -29.21
N THR A 204 4.93 19.10 -29.33
CA THR A 204 5.83 20.22 -29.66
C THR A 204 6.54 20.81 -28.43
N GLY A 205 6.33 20.26 -27.23
CA GLY A 205 6.91 20.75 -25.98
C GLY A 205 6.20 21.97 -25.37
N LEU A 206 5.01 22.35 -25.87
CA LEU A 206 4.25 23.44 -25.27
C LEU A 206 3.57 22.96 -23.99
N LEU A 207 3.63 23.79 -22.94
CA LEU A 207 3.08 23.49 -21.63
C LEU A 207 1.84 24.33 -21.34
N PHE A 208 0.78 23.66 -20.94
CA PHE A 208 -0.46 24.27 -20.48
C PHE A 208 -0.79 23.80 -19.06
N TRP A 209 -1.40 24.68 -18.29
CA TRP A 209 -1.71 24.43 -16.89
C TRP A 209 -3.18 24.72 -16.60
N ASP A 210 -3.79 23.81 -15.86
CA ASP A 210 -5.04 24.05 -15.16
C ASP A 210 -4.81 24.02 -13.65
N ASN A 211 -4.76 25.21 -13.07
CA ASN A 211 -4.64 25.45 -11.63
C ASN A 211 -5.94 26.04 -11.06
N ASN A 212 -7.08 25.75 -11.70
CA ASN A 212 -8.40 26.24 -11.26
C ASN A 212 -8.43 27.77 -11.03
N TYR A 213 -7.98 28.54 -12.02
CA TYR A 213 -7.90 30.02 -11.94
C TYR A 213 -7.07 30.54 -10.75
N GLY A 214 -6.00 29.81 -10.41
CA GLY A 214 -5.10 30.15 -9.30
C GLY A 214 -5.53 29.65 -7.92
N GLN A 215 -6.70 29.01 -7.80
CA GLN A 215 -7.18 28.46 -6.53
C GLN A 215 -6.69 27.03 -6.25
N ASN A 216 -6.17 26.36 -7.29
CA ASN A 216 -5.91 24.92 -7.32
C ASN A 216 -7.15 24.06 -7.02
N TYR A 217 -6.97 22.75 -7.15
CA TYR A 217 -7.96 21.77 -6.73
C TYR A 217 -7.61 21.27 -5.33
N VAL A 218 -8.45 21.59 -4.35
CA VAL A 218 -8.19 21.31 -2.93
C VAL A 218 -8.98 20.09 -2.46
N VAL A 219 -8.32 19.20 -1.71
CA VAL A 219 -8.92 18.08 -1.00
C VAL A 219 -8.57 18.18 0.47
N THR A 220 -9.56 18.13 1.36
CA THR A 220 -9.34 18.18 2.80
C THR A 220 -9.51 16.79 3.42
N CYS A 221 -8.60 16.40 4.30
CA CYS A 221 -8.75 15.22 5.15
C CYS A 221 -9.49 15.60 6.42
N TYR A 222 -10.43 14.77 6.83
CA TYR A 222 -11.20 14.93 8.05
C TYR A 222 -11.15 13.64 8.86
N ALA A 223 -11.32 13.76 10.18
CA ALA A 223 -11.58 12.61 11.02
C ALA A 223 -12.96 12.05 10.66
N LYS A 224 -13.06 10.74 10.45
CA LYS A 224 -14.35 10.06 10.39
C LYS A 224 -14.89 10.00 11.83
N HIS A 225 -16.14 10.40 12.04
CA HIS A 225 -16.78 10.17 13.32
C HIS A 225 -16.86 8.66 13.52
N THR A 226 -16.02 8.10 14.37
CA THR A 226 -16.27 6.77 14.90
C THR A 226 -17.36 6.95 15.92
N ASP A 227 -18.56 6.47 15.62
CA ASP A 227 -19.52 6.16 16.68
C ASP A 227 -18.85 5.10 17.56
N MET A 228 -18.09 5.57 18.56
CA MET A 228 -17.86 4.83 19.78
C MET A 228 -19.17 4.84 20.58
N GLY A 229 -20.26 4.44 19.93
CA GLY A 229 -21.38 3.86 20.62
C GLY A 229 -20.82 2.58 21.22
N GLY A 230 -20.42 2.68 22.50
CA GLY A 230 -20.44 1.53 23.38
C GLY A 230 -21.72 0.76 23.09
N ASP A 231 -21.57 -0.54 22.98
CA ASP A 231 -22.61 -1.50 23.29
C ASP A 231 -23.81 -0.84 23.98
N GLY A 232 -24.94 -0.74 23.27
CA GLY A 232 -26.19 -0.13 23.75
C GLY A 232 -26.86 -0.93 24.88
N SER A 233 -26.09 -1.36 25.87
CA SER A 233 -26.55 -1.97 27.11
C SER A 233 -27.00 -0.86 28.05
N TRP A 234 -28.22 -0.37 27.82
CA TRP A 234 -28.92 0.47 28.78
C TRP A 234 -29.21 -0.36 30.03
N ILE A 235 -28.40 -0.18 31.07
CA ILE A 235 -28.61 -0.78 32.37
C ILE A 235 -29.83 -0.09 33.00
N HIS A 236 -30.97 -0.76 32.99
CA HIS A 236 -32.14 -0.35 33.76
C HIS A 236 -31.88 -0.66 35.24
N TYR A 237 -31.89 0.38 36.09
CA TYR A 237 -32.04 0.21 37.53
C TYR A 237 -33.54 0.16 37.86
N ILE A 238 -33.97 -0.96 38.42
CA ILE A 238 -35.16 -1.09 39.28
C ILE A 238 -34.71 -1.69 40.60
#